data_AF-A0A523DJ89-F1
#
_entry.id   AF-A0A523DJ89-F1
#
_cell.length_a   1.000
_cell.length_b   1.000
_cell.length_c   1.000
_cell.angle_alpha   90.00
_cell.angle_beta   90.00
_cell.angle_gamma   90.00
#
_symmetry.space_group_name_H-M   'P 1'
#
loop_
_entity.id
_entity.type
_entity.pdbx_description
1 polymer ?
#
loop_
_entity_poly.entity_id
_entity_poly.type
_entity_poly.pdbx_seq_one_letter_code
_entity_poly.pdbx_strand_id
1 'polypeptide(L)' 'MGHTITVRLTPELATWLKDASVKTGVAQGDIIREQLDRAKAGSDVRSFMRLAGAMRGPRNLSSRKGFSPR' A
#
# COMPACT_ATOMS: atom_id res chain seq x y z
N MET A 1 4.34 -22.69 -3.51
CA MET A 1 2.94 -23.15 -3.44
C MET A 1 2.04 -21.93 -3.45
N GLY A 2 1.07 -21.86 -4.38
CA GLY A 2 0.15 -20.71 -4.47
C GLY A 2 -1.17 -21.01 -3.78
N HIS A 3 -1.73 -20.03 -3.07
CA HIS A 3 -3.11 -20.07 -2.59
C HIS A 3 -4.02 -19.42 -3.63
N THR A 4 -5.01 -20.16 -4.12
CA THR A 4 -5.98 -19.65 -5.09
C THR A 4 -7.23 -19.18 -4.35
N ILE A 5 -7.66 -17.96 -4.62
CA ILE A 5 -8.95 -17.42 -4.18
C ILE A 5 -9.80 -17.09 -5.40
N THR A 6 -11.11 -17.29 -5.29
CA THR A 6 -12.06 -16.88 -6.32
C THR A 6 -12.73 -15.59 -5.86
N VAL A 7 -12.56 -14.51 -6.63
CA VAL A 7 -13.15 -13.20 -6.32
C VAL A 7 -14.16 -12.85 -7.41
N ARG A 8 -15.36 -12.45 -7.02
CA ARG A 8 -16.36 -11.91 -7.94
C ARG A 8 -16.10 -10.42 -8.13
N LEU A 9 -15.85 -10.01 -9.37
CA LEU A 9 -15.67 -8.61 -9.74
C LEU A 9 -16.99 -8.00 -10.19
N THR A 10 -17.12 -6.69 -10.04
CA THR A 10 -18.20 -5.95 -10.71
C THR A 10 -17.99 -6.00 -12.23
N PRO A 11 -19.07 -5.88 -13.03
CA PRO A 11 -18.95 -5.90 -14.50
C PRO A 11 -17.97 -4.85 -15.04
N GLU A 12 -17.96 -3.67 -14.40
CA GLU A 12 -17.04 -2.57 -14.72
C GLU A 12 -15.58 -2.98 -14.50
N LEU A 13 -15.23 -3.54 -13.33
CA LEU A 13 -13.87 -3.98 -13.03
C LEU A 13 -13.43 -5.15 -13.92
N ALA A 14 -14.34 -6.06 -14.26
CA ALA A 14 -14.05 -7.16 -15.17
C ALA A 14 -13.71 -6.65 -16.58
N THR A 15 -14.47 -5.66 -17.06
CA THR A 15 -14.24 -5.02 -18.36
C THR A 15 -12.90 -4.28 -18.35
N TRP A 16 -12.67 -3.46 -17.34
CA TRP A 16 -11.43 -2.72 -17.17
C TRP A 16 -10.21 -3.65 -17.13
N LEU A 17 -10.27 -4.75 -16.39
CA LEU A 17 -9.16 -5.70 -16.27
C LEU A 17 -8.84 -6.38 -17.61
N LYS A 18 -9.88 -6.69 -18.40
CA LYS A 18 -9.72 -7.23 -19.75
C LYS A 18 -9.04 -6.23 -20.67
N ASP A 19 -9.51 -4.99 -20.69
CA ASP A 19 -8.95 -3.93 -21.54
C ASP A 19 -7.51 -3.59 -21.14
N ALA A 20 -7.21 -3.55 -19.84
CA ALA A 20 -5.88 -3.35 -19.32
C ALA A 20 -4.91 -4.46 -19.77
N SER A 21 -5.37 -5.72 -19.76
CA SER A 21 -4.59 -6.86 -20.22
C SER A 21 -4.28 -6.76 -21.73
N VAL A 22 -5.27 -6.42 -22.56
CA VAL A 22 -5.08 -6.24 -24.01
C VAL A 22 -4.12 -5.08 -24.30
N LYS A 23 -4.27 -3.95 -23.59
CA LYS A 23 -3.46 -2.75 -23.81
C LYS A 23 -2.00 -2.93 -23.39
N THR A 24 -1.75 -3.67 -22.31
CA THR A 24 -0.40 -3.85 -21.75
C THR A 24 0.29 -5.13 -22.22
N GLY A 25 -0.44 -6.10 -22.75
CA GLY A 25 0.06 -7.43 -23.08
C GLY A 25 0.33 -8.30 -21.84
N VAL A 26 -0.07 -7.86 -20.65
CA VAL A 26 0.15 -8.56 -19.38
C VAL A 26 -1.10 -9.40 -19.04
N ALA A 27 -0.91 -10.60 -18.49
CA ALA A 27 -2.02 -11.45 -18.09
C ALA A 27 -2.83 -10.82 -16.93
N GLN A 28 -4.15 -10.98 -16.95
CA GLN A 28 -5.05 -10.43 -15.93
C GLN A 28 -4.65 -10.81 -14.49
N GLY A 29 -4.21 -12.06 -14.28
CA GLY A 29 -3.77 -12.54 -12.98
C GLY A 29 -2.49 -11.83 -12.48
N ASP A 30 -1.60 -11.46 -13.39
CA ASP A 30 -0.38 -10.72 -13.05
C ASP A 30 -0.70 -9.26 -12.72
N ILE A 31 -1.64 -8.64 -13.45
CA ILE A 31 -2.16 -7.30 -13.12
C ILE A 31 -2.75 -7.30 -11.71
N ILE A 32 -3.62 -8.27 -11.38
CA ILE A 32 -4.21 -8.38 -10.04
C ILE A 32 -3.11 -8.55 -8.98
N ARG A 33 -2.14 -9.43 -9.22
CA ARG A 33 -1.06 -9.69 -8.26
C ARG A 33 -0.23 -8.43 -8.00
N GLU A 34 0.13 -7.71 -9.05
CA GLU A 34 0.88 -6.46 -8.93
C GLU A 34 0.08 -5.40 -8.15
N GLN A 35 -1.21 -5.23 -8.42
CA GLN A 35 -2.04 -4.29 -7.68
C GLN A 35 -2.17 -4.67 -6.21
N LEU A 36 -2.28 -5.96 -5.89
CA LEU A 36 -2.29 -6.45 -4.51
C LEU A 36 -0.96 -6.21 -3.79
N ASP A 37 0.17 -6.42 -4.46
CA ASP A 37 1.50 -6.12 -3.90
C ASP A 37 1.69 -4.62 -3.65
N ARG A 38 1.24 -3.77 -4.59
CA ARG A 38 1.24 -2.31 -4.40
C ARG A 38 0.34 -1.88 -3.24
N ALA A 39 -0.86 -2.44 -3.14
CA ALA A 39 -1.78 -2.15 -2.04
C ALA A 39 -1.19 -2.58 -0.68
N LYS A 40 -0.57 -3.77 -0.63
CA LYS A 40 0.15 -4.25 0.55
C LYS A 40 1.27 -3.30 0.96
N ALA A 41 2.11 -2.88 0.01
CA ALA A 41 3.21 -1.94 0.27
C ALA A 41 2.71 -0.55 0.73
N GLY A 42 1.62 -0.06 0.13
CA GLY A 42 1.01 1.23 0.50
C GLY A 42 0.25 1.20 1.82
N SER A 43 -0.18 0.02 2.28
CA SER A 43 -0.94 -0.16 3.52
C SER A 43 -0.11 -0.13 4.81
N ASP A 44 1.22 0.03 4.72
CA ASP A 44 2.04 0.25 5.91
C ASP A 44 1.89 1.70 6.39
N VAL A 45 0.70 1.98 6.97
CA VAL A 45 0.25 3.28 7.51
C VAL A 45 1.24 3.85 8.53
N ARG A 46 2.21 3.06 8.99
CA ARG A 46 3.22 3.43 9.97
C ARG A 46 4.63 2.97 9.60
N SER A 47 4.95 2.85 8.31
CA SER A 47 6.33 2.62 7.84
C SER A 47 7.34 3.66 8.40
N PHE A 48 6.90 4.91 8.63
CA PHE A 48 7.68 5.95 9.31
C PHE A 48 7.90 5.70 10.80
N MET A 49 7.07 4.89 11.48
CA MET A 49 7.26 4.53 12.89
C MET A 49 8.50 3.70 13.12
N ARG A 50 9.06 3.04 12.09
CA ARG A 50 10.39 2.44 12.18
C ARG A 50 11.48 3.46 12.55
N LEU A 51 11.26 4.74 12.24
CA LEU A 51 12.16 5.85 12.58
C LEU A 51 11.84 6.48 13.95
N ALA A 52 10.73 6.09 14.59
CA ALA A 52 10.37 6.59 15.91
C ALA A 52 11.41 6.13 16.93
N GLY A 53 12.06 7.09 17.59
CA GLY A 53 13.14 6.81 18.55
C GLY A 53 14.51 6.53 17.93
N ALA A 54 14.66 6.60 16.60
CA ALA A 54 15.96 6.44 15.93
C ALA A 54 16.95 7.57 16.27
N MET A 55 16.44 8.75 16.66
CA MET A 55 17.23 9.89 17.13
C MET A 55 17.03 10.07 18.64
N ARG A 56 18.14 10.26 19.36
CA ARG A 56 18.15 10.56 20.79
C ARG A 56 18.58 12.02 20.97
N GLY A 57 17.70 12.85 21.53
CA GLY A 57 17.94 14.30 21.68
C GLY A 57 17.13 14.91 22.83
N PRO A 58 17.34 16.20 23.12
CA PRO A 58 16.60 16.92 24.16
C PRO A 58 15.08 16.80 23.99
N ARG A 59 14.35 16.64 25.09
CA ARG A 59 12.90 16.37 25.09
C ARG A 59 12.06 17.57 24.59
N ASN A 60 12.68 18.74 24.44
CA ASN A 60 12.06 20.01 24.08
C ASN A 60 12.46 20.54 22.68
N LEU A 61 12.97 19.68 21.79
CA LEU A 61 13.36 20.10 20.43
C LEU A 61 12.17 20.56 19.57
N SER A 62 10.95 20.10 19.85
CA SER A 62 9.76 20.51 19.10
C SER A 62 9.05 21.67 19.79
N SER A 63 8.94 22.80 19.10
CA SER A 63 8.12 23.96 19.51
C SER A 63 6.67 23.88 19.02
N ARG A 64 6.29 22.80 18.30
CA ARG A 64 4.93 22.62 17.79
C ARG A 64 3.98 22.26 18.94
N LYS A 65 2.87 22.99 19.04
CA LYS A 65 1.81 22.74 20.02
C LYS A 65 1.40 21.25 19.99
N GLY A 66 1.48 20.58 21.15
CA GLY A 66 1.21 19.13 21.30
C GLY A 66 2.45 18.24 21.36
N PHE A 67 3.63 18.76 20.99
CA PHE A 67 4.92 18.08 21.13
C PHE A 67 5.87 18.79 22.10
N SER A 68 5.60 20.06 22.42
CA SER A 68 6.25 20.75 23.52
C SER A 68 5.90 20.05 24.85
N PRO A 69 6.89 19.75 25.72
CA PRO A 69 6.61 19.33 27.08
C PRO A 69 5.70 20.35 27.76
N ARG A 70 4.79 19.88 28.62
CA ARG A 70 4.05 20.75 29.54
C ARG A 70 5.01 21.39 30.55
#